data_AF-B9A829-F1
#
_entry.id   AF-B9A829-F1
#
_cell.length_a   1.000
_cell.length_b   1.000
_cell.length_c   1.000
_cell.angle_alpha   90.00
_cell.angle_beta   90.00
_cell.angle_gamma   90.00
#
_symmetry.space_group_name_H-M   'P 1'
#
loop_
_entity.id
_entity.type
_entity.pdbx_description
1 polymer ?
#
loop_
_entity_poly.entity_id
_entity_poly.type
_entity_poly.pdbx_seq_one_letter_code
_entity_poly.pdbx_strand_id
1 'polypeptide(L)'
;MLRDWQRNCIKEALGKYKSGYKHFLTQATPGAGKTIMAAYLSKQLLDSNMIDLIICFSPSVNVANGFTRTFSRVLQCSFNGSLGSLGTSLTYQAIQYLDDQFWETISKHRVLAIFDEIHHCSGETLSDANA
;
A
#
# COMPACT_ATOMS: atom_id res chain seq x y z
N MET A 1 -12.71 -1.23 15.28
CA MET A 1 -13.23 -2.58 14.96
C MET A 1 -13.35 -2.71 13.45
N LEU A 2 -12.94 -3.84 12.85
CA LEU A 2 -13.09 -4.09 11.41
C LEU A 2 -14.54 -4.49 11.07
N ARG A 3 -14.99 -4.21 9.84
CA ARG A 3 -16.24 -4.72 9.25
C ARG A 3 -16.04 -6.15 8.74
N ASP A 4 -17.12 -6.92 8.58
CA ASP A 4 -17.05 -8.32 8.12
C ASP A 4 -16.30 -8.46 6.79
N TRP A 5 -16.63 -7.62 5.81
CA TRP A 5 -15.97 -7.65 4.51
C TRP A 5 -14.46 -7.41 4.62
N GLN A 6 -14.03 -6.52 5.53
CA GLN A 6 -12.62 -6.22 5.74
C GLN A 6 -11.91 -7.43 6.35
N ARG A 7 -12.52 -8.07 7.36
CA ARG A 7 -11.96 -9.29 7.97
C ARG A 7 -11.83 -10.43 6.96
N ASN A 8 -12.87 -10.66 6.17
CA ASN A 8 -12.89 -11.72 5.17
C ASN A 8 -11.85 -11.46 4.08
N CYS A 9 -11.79 -10.23 3.57
CA CYS A 9 -10.81 -9.84 2.57
C CYS A 9 -9.36 -9.97 3.06
N ILE A 10 -9.08 -9.56 4.31
CA ILE A 10 -7.76 -9.77 4.92
C ILE A 10 -7.42 -11.25 5.02
N LYS A 11 -8.36 -12.09 5.44
CA LYS A 11 -8.16 -13.55 5.55
C LYS A 11 -7.84 -14.16 4.18
N GLU A 12 -8.55 -13.77 3.13
CA GLU A 12 -8.31 -14.23 1.77
C GLU A 12 -6.95 -13.77 1.24
N ALA A 13 -6.60 -12.50 1.43
CA ALA A 13 -5.32 -11.95 1.00
C ALA A 13 -4.15 -12.67 1.68
N LEU A 14 -4.22 -12.87 3.00
CA LEU A 14 -3.22 -13.63 3.74
C LEU A 14 -3.10 -15.07 3.25
N GLY A 15 -4.22 -15.74 2.97
CA GLY A 15 -4.23 -17.08 2.39
C GLY A 15 -3.48 -17.14 1.05
N LYS A 16 -3.72 -16.16 0.16
CA LYS A 16 -3.02 -16.07 -1.12
C LYS A 16 -1.52 -15.84 -0.94
N TYR A 17 -1.13 -14.86 -0.12
CA TYR A 17 0.29 -14.56 0.11
C TYR A 17 1.03 -15.74 0.74
N LYS A 18 0.42 -16.44 1.70
CA LYS A 18 1.00 -17.65 2.32
C LYS A 18 1.14 -18.81 1.34
N SER A 19 0.33 -18.85 0.29
CA SER A 19 0.40 -19.85 -0.78
C SER A 19 1.40 -19.47 -1.90
N GLY A 20 2.19 -18.40 -1.71
CA GLY A 20 3.23 -17.96 -2.65
C GLY A 20 2.75 -17.02 -3.76
N TYR A 21 1.46 -16.68 -3.82
CA TYR A 21 0.98 -15.66 -4.76
C TYR A 21 1.47 -14.28 -4.34
N LYS A 22 1.87 -13.45 -5.30
CA LYS A 22 2.42 -12.10 -5.04
C LYS A 22 1.41 -10.97 -5.19
N HIS A 23 0.27 -11.22 -5.85
CA HIS A 23 -0.70 -10.17 -6.21
C HIS A 23 -2.08 -10.47 -5.62
N PHE A 24 -2.74 -9.41 -5.16
CA PHE A 24 -4.10 -9.44 -4.64
C PHE A 24 -4.83 -8.15 -5.03
N LEU A 25 -6.01 -8.27 -5.61
CA LEU A 25 -6.86 -7.13 -5.94
C LEU A 25 -8.05 -7.09 -4.98
N THR A 26 -8.27 -5.94 -4.35
CA THR A 26 -9.48 -5.67 -3.57
C THR A 26 -10.35 -4.69 -4.32
N GLN A 27 -11.60 -5.07 -4.57
CA GLN A 27 -12.62 -4.17 -5.08
C GLN A 27 -13.70 -3.95 -4.02
N ALA A 28 -13.90 -2.70 -3.64
CA ALA A 28 -14.95 -2.29 -2.72
C ALA A 28 -15.44 -0.90 -3.10
N THR A 29 -16.69 -0.58 -2.75
CA THR A 29 -17.29 0.71 -3.07
C THR A 29 -16.52 1.88 -2.43
N PRO A 30 -16.55 3.08 -3.04
CA PRO A 30 -15.97 4.28 -2.43
C PRO A 30 -16.50 4.49 -1.01
N GLY A 31 -15.62 4.86 -0.07
CA GLY A 31 -15.99 5.03 1.35
C GLY A 31 -16.20 3.74 2.15
N ALA A 32 -16.06 2.55 1.54
CA ALA A 32 -16.21 1.27 2.26
C ALA A 32 -15.15 1.05 3.37
N GLY A 33 -14.04 1.79 3.32
CA GLY A 33 -12.93 1.68 4.27
C GLY A 33 -11.77 0.82 3.74
N LYS A 34 -11.43 0.95 2.45
CA LYS A 34 -10.32 0.23 1.80
C LYS A 34 -8.98 0.47 2.49
N THR A 35 -8.65 1.73 2.79
CA THR A 35 -7.39 2.12 3.46
C THR A 35 -7.25 1.48 4.85
N ILE A 36 -8.35 1.38 5.61
CA ILE A 36 -8.35 0.70 6.92
C ILE A 36 -8.09 -0.80 6.73
N MET A 37 -8.75 -1.42 5.77
CA MET A 37 -8.52 -2.84 5.46
C MET A 37 -7.05 -3.08 5.11
N ALA A 38 -6.51 -2.27 4.20
CA ALA A 38 -5.11 -2.34 3.75
C ALA A 38 -4.13 -2.21 4.93
N ALA A 39 -4.32 -1.22 5.81
CA ALA A 39 -3.46 -1.03 6.97
C ALA A 39 -3.45 -2.24 7.93
N TYR A 40 -4.61 -2.86 8.18
CA TYR A 40 -4.68 -4.05 9.01
C TYR A 40 -4.11 -5.30 8.33
N LEU A 41 -4.26 -5.44 7.01
CA LEU A 41 -3.58 -6.49 6.24
C LEU A 41 -2.05 -6.34 6.36
N SER A 42 -1.53 -5.14 6.13
CA SER A 42 -0.10 -4.85 6.23
C SER A 42 0.43 -5.13 7.62
N LYS A 43 -0.32 -4.76 8.67
CA LYS A 43 0.03 -5.11 10.06
C LYS A 43 0.16 -6.62 10.24
N GLN A 44 -0.80 -7.41 9.76
CA GLN A 44 -0.72 -8.87 9.91
C GLN A 44 0.45 -9.50 9.13
N LEU A 45 0.80 -8.93 7.96
CA LEU A 45 1.96 -9.37 7.18
C LEU A 45 3.28 -9.03 7.90
N LEU A 46 3.39 -7.85 8.51
CA LEU A 46 4.53 -7.46 9.35
C LEU A 46 4.63 -8.36 10.59
N ASP A 47 3.53 -8.50 11.34
CA ASP A 47 3.47 -9.32 12.56
C ASP A 47 3.78 -10.81 12.25
N SER A 48 3.51 -11.28 11.03
CA SER A 48 3.85 -12.62 10.54
C SER A 48 5.24 -12.73 9.90
N ASN A 49 6.05 -11.67 9.96
CA ASN A 49 7.38 -11.59 9.35
C ASN A 49 7.37 -11.96 7.85
N MET A 50 6.36 -11.53 7.09
CA MET A 50 6.23 -11.79 5.64
C MET A 50 6.74 -10.63 4.79
N ILE A 51 6.70 -9.42 5.32
CA ILE A 51 7.16 -8.18 4.68
C ILE A 51 8.00 -7.38 5.67
N ASP A 52 8.84 -6.51 5.16
CA ASP A 52 9.71 -5.61 5.94
C ASP A 52 9.28 -4.14 5.80
N LEU A 53 8.75 -3.77 4.62
CA LEU A 53 8.38 -2.39 4.29
C LEU A 53 7.06 -2.33 3.55
N ILE A 54 6.36 -1.20 3.70
CA ILE A 54 5.12 -0.90 3.00
C ILE A 54 5.30 0.38 2.19
N ILE A 55 4.88 0.36 0.93
CA ILE A 55 4.82 1.57 0.09
C ILE A 55 3.41 1.70 -0.46
N CYS A 56 2.78 2.84 -0.21
CA CYS A 56 1.45 3.14 -0.73
C CYS A 56 1.56 4.17 -1.85
N PHE A 57 0.87 3.92 -2.96
CA PHE A 57 0.74 4.84 -4.09
C PHE A 57 -0.72 5.24 -4.24
N SER A 58 -0.95 6.54 -4.48
CA SER A 58 -2.29 7.10 -4.54
C SER A 58 -2.38 8.27 -5.52
N PRO A 59 -3.59 8.63 -6.01
CA PRO A 59 -3.74 9.64 -7.05
C PRO A 59 -3.52 11.09 -6.59
N SER A 60 -3.59 11.38 -5.30
CA SER A 60 -3.44 12.76 -4.80
C SER A 60 -2.77 12.84 -3.42
N VAL A 61 -2.18 14.00 -3.14
CA VAL A 61 -1.54 14.30 -1.85
C VAL A 61 -2.52 14.14 -0.67
N ASN A 62 -3.79 14.50 -0.85
CA ASN A 62 -4.80 14.34 0.18
C ASN A 62 -5.05 12.87 0.54
N VAL A 63 -5.07 11.99 -0.48
CA VAL A 63 -5.20 10.55 -0.28
C VAL A 63 -3.93 10.00 0.37
N ALA A 64 -2.73 10.35 -0.12
CA ALA A 64 -1.46 9.94 0.48
C ALA A 64 -1.38 10.32 1.98
N ASN A 65 -1.76 11.56 2.32
CA ASN A 65 -1.82 12.01 3.71
C ASN A 65 -2.85 11.21 4.54
N GLY A 66 -3.96 10.80 3.92
CA GLY A 66 -4.95 9.92 4.53
C GLY A 66 -4.40 8.51 4.83
N PHE A 67 -3.62 7.96 3.90
CA PHE A 67 -2.87 6.72 4.11
C PHE A 67 -1.87 6.88 5.26
N THR A 68 -1.02 7.91 5.24
CA THR A 68 -0.04 8.19 6.31
C THR A 68 -0.69 8.23 7.69
N ARG A 69 -1.77 8.99 7.88
CA ARG A 69 -2.50 9.04 9.16
C ARG A 69 -3.07 7.68 9.56
N THR A 70 -3.66 6.95 8.61
CA THR A 70 -4.30 5.67 8.89
C THR A 70 -3.28 4.60 9.28
N PHE A 71 -2.20 4.47 8.51
CA PHE A 71 -1.13 3.51 8.76
C PHE A 71 -0.39 3.83 10.05
N SER A 72 -0.07 5.10 10.31
CA SER A 72 0.59 5.49 11.57
C SER A 72 -0.25 5.09 12.79
N ARG A 73 -1.58 5.26 12.72
CA ARG A 73 -2.49 4.86 13.80
C ARG A 73 -2.56 3.35 13.98
N VAL A 74 -2.63 2.58 12.89
CA VAL A 74 -2.79 1.11 12.95
C VAL A 74 -1.49 0.41 13.33
N LEU A 75 -0.36 0.88 12.81
CA LEU A 75 0.97 0.32 13.08
C LEU A 75 1.61 0.86 14.36
N GLN A 76 1.05 1.93 14.94
CA GLN A 76 1.59 2.61 16.12
C GLN A 76 3.05 3.09 15.94
N CYS A 77 3.40 3.49 14.71
CA CYS A 77 4.73 4.00 14.34
C CYS A 77 4.59 5.18 13.36
N SER A 78 5.68 5.90 13.07
CA SER A 78 5.69 6.86 11.96
C SER A 78 5.54 6.13 10.62
N PHE A 79 4.78 6.74 9.71
CA PHE A 79 4.57 6.24 8.34
C PHE A 79 4.87 7.34 7.31
N ASN A 80 6.07 7.92 7.41
CA ASN A 80 6.49 9.08 6.64
C ASN A 80 7.78 8.82 5.84
N GLY A 81 8.26 7.57 5.79
CA GLY A 81 9.52 7.22 5.12
C GLY A 81 10.79 7.66 5.86
N SER A 82 10.70 8.20 7.08
CA SER A 82 11.90 8.54 7.86
C SER A 82 12.59 7.29 8.40
N LEU A 83 13.82 7.46 8.90
CA LEU A 83 14.54 6.40 9.60
C LEU A 83 13.66 5.82 10.73
N GLY A 84 13.54 4.48 10.77
CA GLY A 84 12.69 3.76 11.72
C GLY A 84 11.20 3.68 11.36
N SER A 85 10.77 4.26 10.24
CA SER A 85 9.40 4.05 9.73
C SER A 85 9.25 2.68 9.06
N LEU A 86 8.05 2.10 9.13
CA LEU A 86 7.71 0.83 8.49
C LEU A 86 7.24 1.02 7.03
N GLY A 87 7.28 2.25 6.52
CA GLY A 87 6.81 2.56 5.19
C GLY A 87 6.52 4.04 4.94
N THR A 88 6.06 4.30 3.72
CA THR A 88 5.72 5.64 3.23
C THR A 88 4.48 5.61 2.34
N SER A 89 3.84 6.77 2.17
CA SER A 89 2.76 6.98 1.22
C SER A 89 3.15 8.08 0.25
N LEU A 90 3.10 7.76 -1.04
CA LEU A 90 3.49 8.63 -2.14
C LEU A 90 2.31 8.82 -3.10
N THR A 91 2.38 9.87 -3.91
CA THR A 91 1.49 10.00 -5.06
C THR A 91 2.09 9.29 -6.27
N TYR A 92 1.27 8.98 -7.28
CA TYR A 92 1.80 8.45 -8.54
C TYR A 92 2.79 9.41 -9.22
N GLN A 93 2.52 10.72 -9.17
CA GLN A 93 3.42 11.74 -9.73
C GLN A 93 4.77 11.75 -9.02
N ALA A 94 4.81 11.48 -7.72
CA ALA A 94 6.06 11.44 -6.97
C ALA A 94 7.00 10.31 -7.43
N ILE A 95 6.47 9.23 -8.04
CA ILE A 95 7.27 8.09 -8.52
C ILE A 95 8.32 8.51 -9.53
N GLN A 96 7.99 9.47 -10.41
CA GLN A 96 8.90 9.98 -11.45
C GLN A 96 10.12 10.71 -10.88
N TYR A 97 10.06 11.14 -9.62
CA TYR A 97 11.12 11.87 -8.94
C TYR A 97 11.88 11.02 -7.92
N LEU A 98 11.58 9.71 -7.85
CA LEU A 98 12.34 8.78 -7.00
C LEU A 98 13.65 8.41 -7.69
N ASP A 99 14.75 8.61 -6.97
CA ASP A 99 16.10 8.35 -7.46
C ASP A 99 16.49 6.87 -7.40
N ASP A 100 17.60 6.53 -8.06
CA ASP A 100 18.13 5.16 -8.09
C ASP A 100 18.45 4.64 -6.68
N GLN A 101 18.87 5.53 -5.77
CA GLN A 101 19.18 5.17 -4.40
C GLN A 101 17.94 4.68 -3.64
N PHE A 102 16.78 5.31 -3.88
CA PHE A 102 15.50 4.82 -3.36
C PHE A 102 15.21 3.40 -3.86
N TRP A 103 15.31 3.18 -5.18
CA TRP A 103 15.03 1.87 -5.79
C TRP A 103 15.99 0.78 -5.30
N GLU A 104 17.28 1.09 -5.21
CA GLU A 104 18.29 0.18 -4.68
C GLU A 104 17.99 -0.18 -3.22
N THR A 105 17.57 0.79 -2.42
CA THR A 105 17.22 0.57 -1.00
C THR A 105 16.04 -0.38 -0.88
N ILE A 106 14.93 -0.10 -1.58
CA ILE A 106 13.73 -0.94 -1.45
C ILE A 106 13.94 -2.35 -2.03
N SER A 107 14.85 -2.52 -2.99
CA SER A 107 15.17 -3.84 -3.58
C SER A 107 15.77 -4.83 -2.56
N LYS A 108 16.33 -4.33 -1.46
CA LYS A 108 16.95 -5.12 -0.38
C LYS A 108 15.93 -5.62 0.65
N HIS A 109 14.65 -5.29 0.49
CA HIS A 109 13.59 -5.58 1.45
C HIS A 109 12.42 -6.33 0.81
N ARG A 110 11.66 -7.07 1.62
CA ARG A 110 10.37 -7.65 1.20
C ARG A 110 9.31 -6.56 1.29
N VAL A 111 8.97 -5.96 0.15
CA VAL A 111 8.07 -4.80 0.10
C VAL A 111 6.64 -5.23 -0.22
N LEU A 112 5.68 -4.73 0.56
CA LEU A 112 4.27 -4.68 0.16
C LEU A 112 4.00 -3.35 -0.54
N ALA A 113 3.78 -3.39 -1.85
CA ALA A 113 3.30 -2.25 -2.61
C ALA A 113 1.77 -2.24 -2.65
N ILE A 114 1.17 -1.11 -2.26
CA ILE A 114 -0.28 -0.89 -2.24
C ILE A 114 -0.61 0.21 -3.24
N PHE A 115 -1.51 -0.07 -4.17
CA PHE A 115 -1.91 0.86 -5.22
C PHE A 115 -3.38 1.20 -5.04
N ASP A 116 -3.67 2.45 -4.74
CA ASP A 116 -5.05 2.96 -4.63
C ASP A 116 -5.51 3.53 -5.98
N GLU A 117 -6.71 3.16 -6.40
CA GLU A 117 -7.31 3.57 -7.67
C GLU A 117 -6.40 3.33 -8.90
N ILE A 118 -5.70 2.18 -8.91
CA ILE A 118 -4.78 1.77 -10.00
C ILE A 118 -5.42 1.71 -11.39
N HIS A 119 -6.75 1.67 -11.47
CA HIS A 119 -7.47 1.74 -12.75
C HIS A 119 -7.30 3.11 -13.44
N HIS A 120 -6.90 4.17 -12.72
CA HIS A 120 -6.46 5.41 -13.36
C HIS A 120 -5.11 5.27 -14.08
N CYS A 121 -4.33 4.23 -13.77
CA CYS A 121 -3.04 3.95 -14.40
C CYS A 121 -3.14 3.07 -15.66
N SER A 122 -4.33 2.58 -16.04
CA SER A 122 -4.48 1.73 -17.23
C SER A 122 -4.59 2.50 -18.55
N GLY A 123 -4.53 3.84 -18.52
CA GLY A 123 -4.55 4.71 -19.71
C GLY A 123 -5.90 4.74 -20.42
N GLU A 124 -6.47 5.93 -20.63
CA GLU A 124 -7.48 6.12 -21.68
C GLU A 124 -6.81 6.41 -23.05
N THR A 125 -5.54 6.80 -23.06
CA THR A 125 -4.68 6.97 -24.24
C THR A 125 -3.21 6.68 -23.91
N LEU A 126 -2.45 6.17 -24.89
CA LEU A 126 -0.99 5.96 -24.81
C LEU A 126 -0.20 7.25 -24.53
N SER A 127 -0.81 8.44 -24.66
CA SER A 127 -0.18 9.73 -24.32
C SER A 127 -0.19 10.03 -22.82
N ASP A 128 -1.08 9.40 -22.05
CA ASP A 128 -1.40 9.78 -20.67
C ASP A 128 -1.05 8.66 -19.66
N ALA A 129 -0.65 7.49 -20.15
CA ALA A 129 -0.03 6.46 -19.32
C ALA A 129 1.41 6.90 -19.02
N ASN A 130 1.79 6.97 -17.74
CA ASN A 130 3.10 7.42 -17.24
C ASN A 130 4.26 6.96 -18.14
N ALA A 131 4.66 7.85 -19.04
CA ALA A 131 5.90 7.85 -19.81
C ALA A 131 6.90 8.79 -19.11
#